data_AF-A0A7C7K162-F1
#
_entry.id   AF-A0A7C7K162-F1
#
_cell.length_a   1.000
_cell.length_b   1.000
_cell.length_c   1.000
_cell.angle_alpha   90.00
_cell.angle_beta   90.00
_cell.angle_gamma   90.00
#
_symmetry.space_group_name_H-M   'P 1'
#
loop_
_entity.id
_entity.type
_entity.pdbx_description
1 polymer ?
#
loop_
_entity_poly.entity_id
_entity_poly.type
_entity_poly.pdbx_seq_one_letter_code
_entity_poly.pdbx_strand_id
1 'polypeptide(L)'
;MNYGLQRSFFIIIFAYFLLPSVVEAKLNTRNVILITLDGLRWQEVFAGADSALIFNKSFTKDSDKIVNRFWDDDENRRRQKLMPFFWSTIADHGQLVGNVQKGSSVELKNPYWFSYPGYSEILVGYVDSTRNSNARENNPNITVLEYIHNQPGFKGKVAAFCSWDVFDYIINEERAGFIVNSGMEKFEEAYGSQKAKLLNKLVFQVPVPWGSVRYDAFTYQYAFDYLQRHKPRLLYIAFDETDEYA
;
A
#
# COMPACT_ATOMS: atom_id res chain seq x y z
N MET A 1 3.89 37.52 64.55
CA MET A 1 2.87 36.89 63.66
C MET A 1 3.59 36.38 62.42
N ASN A 2 3.77 35.06 62.34
CA ASN A 2 4.57 34.36 61.34
C ASN A 2 3.78 34.17 60.03
N TYR A 3 4.11 34.93 58.99
CA TYR A 3 3.56 34.76 57.63
C TYR A 3 4.50 33.98 56.67
N GLY A 4 5.47 33.25 57.22
CA GLY A 4 6.54 32.61 56.41
C GLY A 4 6.25 31.20 55.89
N LEU A 5 5.32 30.44 56.50
CA LEU A 5 5.21 29.00 56.22
C LEU A 5 4.17 28.61 55.14
N GLN A 6 3.21 29.48 54.82
CA GLN A 6 2.12 29.11 53.90
C GLN A 6 2.47 29.28 52.42
N ARG A 7 3.46 30.11 52.06
CA ARG A 7 3.87 30.30 50.65
C ARG A 7 4.69 29.14 50.10
N SER A 8 5.52 28.49 50.92
CA SER A 8 6.33 27.34 50.48
C SER A 8 5.50 26.08 50.25
N PHE A 9 4.38 25.91 50.97
CA PHE A 9 3.46 24.77 50.77
C PHE A 9 2.70 24.86 49.44
N PHE A 10 2.33 26.06 48.99
CA PHE A 10 1.63 26.25 47.71
C PHE A 10 2.52 26.02 46.49
N ILE A 11 3.81 26.35 46.57
CA ILE A 11 4.76 26.14 45.46
C ILE A 11 5.08 24.65 45.27
N ILE A 12 5.15 23.87 46.35
CA ILE A 12 5.41 22.42 46.28
C ILE A 12 4.19 21.66 45.71
N ILE A 13 2.96 22.12 45.98
CA ILE A 13 1.74 21.51 45.43
C ILE A 13 1.58 21.82 43.94
N PHE A 14 2.02 22.99 43.47
CA PHE A 14 1.96 23.34 42.03
C PHE A 14 3.02 22.59 41.19
N ALA A 15 4.16 22.22 41.78
CA ALA A 15 5.20 21.45 41.10
C ALA A 15 4.81 19.97 40.83
N TYR A 16 3.90 19.40 41.63
CA TYR A 16 3.42 18.03 41.44
C TYR A 16 2.41 17.89 40.29
N PHE A 17 1.78 18.99 39.85
CA PHE A 17 0.84 19.00 38.72
C PHE A 17 1.50 19.19 37.35
N LEU A 18 2.82 19.39 37.31
CA LEU A 18 3.61 19.49 36.08
C LEU A 18 4.35 18.19 35.72
N LEU A 19 3.88 17.04 36.20
CA LEU A 19 4.31 15.77 35.63
C LEU A 19 3.59 15.60 34.29
N PRO A 20 4.29 15.68 33.13
CA PRO A 20 3.69 15.32 31.86
C PRO A 20 3.29 13.86 31.98
N SER A 21 1.98 13.62 32.07
CA SER A 21 1.43 12.28 31.94
C SER A 21 1.62 11.91 30.49
N VAL A 22 2.77 11.30 30.18
CA VAL A 22 2.98 10.65 28.89
C VAL A 22 2.08 9.42 28.93
N VAL A 23 0.82 9.62 28.53
CA VAL A 23 -0.08 8.53 28.20
C VAL A 23 0.52 7.91 26.95
N GLU A 24 1.40 6.94 27.16
CA GLU A 24 1.87 6.08 26.08
C GLU A 24 0.63 5.34 25.58
N ALA A 25 0.06 5.84 24.47
CA ALA A 25 -1.02 5.16 23.80
C ALA A 25 -0.49 3.77 23.45
N LYS A 26 -0.92 2.76 24.22
CA LYS A 26 -0.53 1.37 24.00
C LYS A 26 -1.21 0.91 22.71
N LEU A 27 -0.56 1.20 21.58
CA LEU A 27 -1.05 0.81 20.27
C LEU A 27 -1.06 -0.72 20.21
N ASN A 28 -2.24 -1.28 19.92
CA ASN A 28 -2.42 -2.74 19.82
C ASN A 28 -1.87 -3.30 18.50
N THR A 29 -1.71 -2.45 17.47
CA THR A 29 -1.22 -2.87 16.15
C THR A 29 0.24 -3.31 16.23
N ARG A 30 0.50 -4.58 15.91
CA ARG A 30 1.85 -5.17 15.93
C ARG A 30 2.45 -5.38 14.55
N ASN A 31 1.59 -5.57 13.56
CA ASN A 31 1.95 -5.85 12.17
C ASN A 31 1.10 -5.00 11.23
N VAL A 32 1.67 -4.62 10.09
CA VAL A 32 1.01 -3.86 9.03
C VAL A 32 1.29 -4.55 7.70
N ILE A 33 0.25 -4.72 6.88
CA ILE A 33 0.39 -5.08 5.47
C ILE A 33 -0.20 -3.91 4.68
N LEU A 34 0.65 -3.21 3.93
CA LEU A 34 0.24 -2.15 3.03
C LEU A 34 0.07 -2.75 1.63
N ILE A 35 -1.08 -2.49 1.00
CA ILE A 35 -1.38 -2.97 -0.35
C ILE A 35 -1.78 -1.77 -1.21
N THR A 36 -1.16 -1.63 -2.38
CA THR A 36 -1.57 -0.65 -3.40
C THR A 36 -1.93 -1.37 -4.69
N LEU A 37 -2.89 -0.80 -5.42
CA LEU A 37 -3.32 -1.25 -6.74
C LEU A 37 -3.13 -0.06 -7.69
N ASP A 38 -2.36 -0.22 -8.76
CA ASP A 38 -2.19 0.84 -9.77
C ASP A 38 -3.40 0.94 -10.69
N GLY A 39 -3.75 2.14 -11.16
CA GLY A 39 -4.83 2.36 -12.13
C GLY A 39 -6.26 2.04 -11.65
N LEU A 40 -6.45 1.53 -10.43
CA LEU A 40 -7.79 1.24 -9.91
C LEU A 40 -8.55 2.52 -9.59
N ARG A 41 -9.64 2.73 -10.32
CA ARG A 41 -10.52 3.88 -10.16
C ARG A 41 -11.45 3.74 -8.96
N TRP A 42 -11.65 4.83 -8.22
CA TRP A 42 -12.55 4.85 -7.06
C TRP A 42 -14.01 4.61 -7.47
N GLN A 43 -14.40 4.98 -8.69
CA GLN A 43 -15.74 4.78 -9.23
C GLN A 43 -16.11 3.29 -9.20
N GLU A 44 -15.23 2.41 -9.72
CA GLU A 44 -15.42 0.96 -9.68
C GLU A 44 -15.48 0.42 -8.26
N VAL A 45 -14.62 0.93 -7.37
CA VAL A 45 -14.63 0.52 -5.96
C VAL A 45 -16.00 0.82 -5.35
N PHE A 46 -16.48 2.06 -5.42
CA PHE A 46 -17.66 2.51 -4.70
C PHE A 46 -19.00 2.23 -5.39
N ALA A 47 -19.02 2.23 -6.72
CA ALA A 47 -20.23 2.13 -7.54
C ALA A 47 -20.31 0.83 -8.36
N GLY A 48 -19.25 0.01 -8.41
CA GLY A 48 -19.18 -1.17 -9.26
C GLY A 48 -18.93 -0.81 -10.73
N ALA A 49 -19.18 -1.74 -11.63
CA ALA A 49 -18.87 -1.56 -13.05
C ALA A 49 -19.51 -0.29 -13.63
N ASP A 50 -18.71 0.51 -14.33
CA ASP A 50 -19.17 1.76 -14.95
C ASP A 50 -19.96 1.50 -16.24
N SER A 51 -21.18 2.04 -16.32
CA SER A 51 -22.03 1.98 -17.52
C SER A 51 -21.35 2.48 -18.79
N ALA A 52 -20.51 3.52 -18.69
CA ALA A 52 -19.83 4.12 -19.84
C ALA A 52 -18.78 3.17 -20.43
N LEU A 53 -18.27 2.22 -19.65
CA LEU A 53 -17.29 1.23 -20.08
C LEU A 53 -17.92 -0.12 -20.43
N ILE A 54 -18.76 -0.65 -19.54
CA ILE A 54 -19.24 -2.04 -19.63
C ILE A 54 -20.17 -2.28 -20.84
N PHE A 55 -20.93 -1.26 -21.25
CA PHE A 55 -21.82 -1.33 -22.41
C PHE A 55 -21.14 -0.90 -23.71
N ASN A 56 -19.93 -0.35 -23.63
CA ASN A 56 -19.20 0.13 -24.79
C ASN A 56 -18.29 -0.97 -25.33
N LYS A 57 -18.58 -1.45 -26.55
CA LYS A 57 -17.84 -2.55 -27.19
C LYS A 57 -16.37 -2.21 -27.53
N SER A 58 -16.02 -0.93 -27.58
CA SER A 58 -14.62 -0.50 -27.74
C SER A 58 -13.78 -0.82 -26.50
N PHE A 59 -14.39 -0.83 -25.31
CA PHE A 59 -13.74 -1.16 -24.05
C PHE A 59 -14.03 -2.61 -23.62
N THR A 60 -15.25 -3.09 -23.85
CA THR A 60 -15.70 -4.42 -23.41
C THR A 60 -16.08 -5.30 -24.60
N LYS A 61 -15.10 -6.07 -25.13
CA LYS A 61 -15.30 -6.91 -26.32
C LYS A 61 -16.38 -7.99 -26.12
N ASP A 62 -16.36 -8.69 -24.98
CA ASP A 62 -17.33 -9.73 -24.61
C ASP A 62 -18.53 -9.18 -23.80
N SER A 63 -19.08 -8.06 -24.26
CA SER A 63 -20.13 -7.28 -23.55
C SER A 63 -21.23 -8.12 -22.90
N ASP A 64 -21.89 -9.03 -23.61
CA ASP A 64 -23.03 -9.80 -23.05
C ASP A 64 -22.63 -10.64 -21.82
N LYS A 65 -21.47 -11.33 -21.86
CA LYS A 65 -21.00 -12.15 -20.74
C LYS A 65 -20.56 -11.29 -19.56
N ILE A 66 -19.86 -10.19 -19.85
CA ILE A 66 -19.35 -9.27 -18.82
C ILE A 66 -20.51 -8.55 -18.13
N VAL A 67 -21.47 -8.02 -18.90
CA VAL A 67 -22.70 -7.39 -18.39
C VAL A 67 -23.46 -8.37 -17.50
N ASN A 68 -23.74 -9.58 -17.98
CA ASN A 68 -24.46 -10.58 -17.18
C ASN A 68 -23.77 -10.92 -15.86
N ARG A 69 -22.42 -10.88 -15.83
CA ARG A 69 -21.64 -11.21 -14.64
C ARG A 69 -21.50 -10.03 -13.66
N PHE A 70 -21.31 -8.82 -14.16
CA PHE A 70 -20.85 -7.68 -13.35
C PHE A 70 -21.84 -6.51 -13.27
N TRP A 71 -22.89 -6.48 -14.09
CA TRP A 71 -23.89 -5.42 -14.05
C TRP A 71 -25.04 -5.75 -13.08
N ASP A 72 -25.53 -4.72 -12.42
CA ASP A 72 -26.81 -4.67 -11.70
C ASP A 72 -27.29 -3.21 -11.72
N ASP A 73 -28.60 -2.98 -11.78
CA ASP A 73 -29.15 -1.62 -11.73
C ASP A 73 -29.05 -1.03 -10.31
N ASP A 74 -28.97 -1.88 -9.27
CA ASP A 74 -28.65 -1.47 -7.91
C ASP A 74 -27.13 -1.35 -7.73
N GLU A 75 -26.65 -0.14 -7.43
CA GLU A 75 -25.23 0.16 -7.23
C GLU A 75 -24.56 -0.71 -6.14
N ASN A 76 -25.26 -0.97 -5.03
CA ASN A 76 -24.70 -1.78 -3.94
C ASN A 76 -24.54 -3.24 -4.35
N ARG A 77 -25.46 -3.77 -5.18
CA ARG A 77 -25.31 -5.10 -5.77
C ARG A 77 -24.21 -5.11 -6.84
N ARG A 78 -24.14 -4.07 -7.66
CA ARG A 78 -23.16 -3.95 -8.75
C ARG A 78 -21.72 -3.93 -8.23
N ARG A 79 -21.43 -3.16 -7.19
CA ARG A 79 -20.09 -3.13 -6.57
C ARG A 79 -19.71 -4.45 -5.89
N GLN A 80 -20.69 -5.15 -5.29
CA GLN A 80 -20.49 -6.49 -4.74
C GLN A 80 -20.22 -7.54 -5.84
N LYS A 81 -20.87 -7.43 -7.00
CA LYS A 81 -20.58 -8.30 -8.16
C LYS A 81 -19.17 -8.07 -8.70
N LEU A 82 -18.72 -6.81 -8.79
CA LEU A 82 -17.40 -6.47 -9.30
C LEU A 82 -16.27 -6.84 -8.32
N MET A 83 -16.41 -6.48 -7.04
CA MET A 83 -15.38 -6.66 -6.02
C MET A 83 -15.94 -7.37 -4.77
N PRO A 84 -16.30 -8.66 -4.87
CA PRO A 84 -17.02 -9.37 -3.81
C PRO A 84 -16.25 -9.40 -2.49
N PHE A 85 -14.96 -9.73 -2.51
CA PHE A 85 -14.13 -9.77 -1.29
C PHE A 85 -14.03 -8.40 -0.61
N PHE A 86 -13.88 -7.32 -1.40
CA PHE A 86 -13.80 -5.97 -0.85
C PHE A 86 -15.10 -5.62 -0.10
N TRP A 87 -16.25 -5.87 -0.73
CA TRP A 87 -17.55 -5.48 -0.18
C TRP A 87 -18.15 -6.44 0.84
N SER A 88 -17.68 -7.69 0.92
CA SER A 88 -18.14 -8.66 1.93
C SER A 88 -17.16 -8.89 3.08
N THR A 89 -15.90 -8.44 2.95
CA THR A 89 -14.88 -8.65 3.99
C THR A 89 -14.30 -7.32 4.44
N ILE A 90 -13.72 -6.54 3.53
CA ILE A 90 -13.02 -5.30 3.89
C ILE A 90 -14.02 -4.25 4.39
N ALA A 91 -15.13 -4.06 3.70
CA ALA A 91 -16.17 -3.11 4.10
C ALA A 91 -16.81 -3.47 5.46
N ASP A 92 -16.99 -4.77 5.73
CA ASP A 92 -17.66 -5.25 6.95
C ASP A 92 -16.74 -5.24 8.19
N HIS A 93 -15.43 -5.44 8.00
CA HIS A 93 -14.45 -5.56 9.09
C HIS A 93 -13.43 -4.41 9.13
N GLY A 94 -13.65 -3.38 8.33
CA GLY A 94 -12.69 -2.30 8.11
C GLY A 94 -13.34 -0.92 8.07
N GLN A 95 -12.57 0.03 7.56
CA GLN A 95 -13.00 1.41 7.37
C GLN A 95 -12.74 1.80 5.92
N LEU A 96 -13.70 2.50 5.32
CA LEU A 96 -13.60 2.98 3.96
C LEU A 96 -13.54 4.49 3.96
N VAL A 97 -12.58 5.04 3.23
CA VAL A 97 -12.39 6.47 3.00
C VAL A 97 -12.23 6.73 1.50
N GLY A 98 -12.60 7.92 1.03
CA GLY A 98 -12.50 8.31 -0.39
C GLY A 98 -13.78 8.15 -1.20
N ASN A 99 -14.93 7.88 -0.56
CA ASN A 99 -16.22 7.94 -1.24
C ASN A 99 -16.71 9.40 -1.37
N VAL A 100 -16.39 10.03 -2.50
CA VAL A 100 -16.75 11.42 -2.77
C VAL A 100 -18.26 11.66 -2.83
N GLN A 101 -19.04 10.66 -3.24
CA GLN A 101 -20.51 10.74 -3.26
C GLN A 101 -21.11 10.82 -1.84
N LYS A 102 -20.35 10.35 -0.84
CA LYS A 102 -20.69 10.45 0.58
C LYS A 102 -19.92 11.56 1.31
N GLY A 103 -19.27 12.46 0.58
CA GLY A 103 -18.50 13.57 1.17
C GLY A 103 -17.17 13.16 1.82
N SER A 104 -16.64 11.97 1.52
CA SER A 104 -15.31 11.53 1.95
C SER A 104 -14.33 11.65 0.79
N SER A 105 -13.37 12.58 0.88
CA SER A 105 -12.33 12.78 -0.13
C SER A 105 -10.96 12.29 0.36
N VAL A 106 -10.22 11.65 -0.53
CA VAL A 106 -8.78 11.34 -0.39
C VAL A 106 -8.12 11.80 -1.68
N GLU A 107 -7.21 12.76 -1.58
CA GLU A 107 -6.61 13.43 -2.74
C GLU A 107 -5.09 13.39 -2.62
N LEU A 108 -4.44 13.10 -3.74
CA LEU A 108 -3.02 13.38 -3.91
C LEU A 108 -2.82 14.89 -4.03
N LYS A 109 -1.76 15.40 -3.39
CA LYS A 109 -1.35 16.81 -3.45
C LYS A 109 -0.26 17.05 -4.48
N ASN A 110 0.42 16.00 -4.98
CA ASN A 110 1.36 16.17 -6.07
C ASN A 110 0.62 16.64 -7.35
N PRO A 111 1.22 17.51 -8.17
CA PRO A 111 0.57 18.05 -9.38
C PRO A 111 0.67 17.13 -10.60
N TYR A 112 1.25 15.94 -10.46
CA TYR A 112 1.65 15.09 -11.58
C TYR A 112 0.62 13.99 -11.88
N TRP A 113 0.01 13.42 -10.84
CA TRP A 113 -1.08 12.44 -10.93
C TRP A 113 -0.75 11.20 -11.78
N PHE A 114 0.45 10.67 -11.63
CA PHE A 114 0.86 9.37 -12.18
C PHE A 114 1.78 8.62 -11.20
N SER A 115 2.17 7.39 -11.58
CA SER A 115 2.79 6.35 -10.74
C SER A 115 3.86 6.84 -9.77
N TYR A 116 5.12 7.07 -10.19
CA TYR A 116 6.22 7.36 -9.25
C TYR A 116 5.87 8.51 -8.28
N PRO A 117 5.48 9.72 -8.73
CA PRO A 117 5.14 10.80 -7.81
C PRO A 117 4.04 10.43 -6.80
N GLY A 118 3.01 9.70 -7.25
CA GLY A 118 1.94 9.21 -6.39
C GLY A 118 2.42 8.22 -5.32
N TYR A 119 3.22 7.22 -5.71
CA TYR A 119 3.78 6.26 -4.76
C TYR A 119 4.77 6.90 -3.79
N SER A 120 5.58 7.85 -4.27
CA SER A 120 6.45 8.64 -3.40
C SER A 120 5.62 9.39 -2.36
N GLU A 121 4.56 10.09 -2.76
CA GLU A 121 3.68 10.80 -1.82
C GLU A 121 3.04 9.85 -0.78
N ILE A 122 2.58 8.66 -1.20
CA ILE A 122 2.03 7.63 -0.29
C ILE A 122 3.08 7.19 0.73
N LEU A 123 4.30 6.87 0.28
CA LEU A 123 5.32 6.26 1.12
C LEU A 123 6.09 7.29 1.97
N VAL A 124 6.17 8.54 1.52
CA VAL A 124 6.93 9.61 2.19
C VAL A 124 6.00 10.51 3.03
N GLY A 125 4.73 10.65 2.63
CA GLY A 125 3.73 11.46 3.33
C GLY A 125 3.74 12.96 2.97
N TYR A 126 4.51 13.37 1.96
CA TYR A 126 4.53 14.72 1.42
C TYR A 126 4.93 14.75 -0.07
N VAL A 127 4.67 15.88 -0.71
CA VAL A 127 4.98 16.10 -2.13
C VAL A 127 6.44 16.51 -2.29
N ASP A 128 7.16 15.78 -3.14
CA ASP A 128 8.46 16.19 -3.67
C ASP A 128 8.32 16.54 -5.15
N SER A 129 8.37 17.83 -5.48
CA SER A 129 8.25 18.31 -6.87
C SER A 129 9.43 17.91 -7.77
N THR A 130 10.52 17.38 -7.21
CA THR A 130 11.62 16.84 -8.02
C THR A 130 11.35 15.43 -8.50
N ARG A 131 10.38 14.72 -7.90
CA ARG A 131 9.90 13.41 -8.35
C ARG A 131 8.72 13.64 -9.29
N ASN A 132 9.05 13.92 -10.55
CA ASN A 132 8.11 14.33 -11.60
C ASN A 132 8.23 13.45 -12.87
N SER A 133 8.76 12.24 -12.75
CA SER A 133 8.89 11.28 -13.84
C SER A 133 8.87 9.85 -13.30
N ASN A 134 8.63 8.86 -14.18
CA ASN A 134 8.80 7.43 -13.89
C ASN A 134 10.24 6.95 -14.17
N ALA A 135 11.21 7.86 -14.18
CA ALA A 135 12.61 7.49 -14.38
C ALA A 135 13.12 6.62 -13.22
N ARG A 136 14.07 5.75 -13.54
CA ARG A 136 14.80 4.91 -12.59
C ARG A 136 15.82 5.74 -11.80
N GLU A 137 15.30 6.68 -11.01
CA GLU A 137 16.07 7.57 -10.16
C GLU A 137 15.68 7.35 -8.70
N ASN A 138 16.65 7.11 -7.84
CA ASN A 138 16.40 6.86 -6.43
C ASN A 138 15.66 8.02 -5.75
N ASN A 139 14.66 7.68 -4.94
CA ASN A 139 13.90 8.64 -4.17
C ASN A 139 14.83 9.29 -3.13
N PRO A 140 15.03 10.62 -3.17
CA PRO A 140 15.90 11.28 -2.21
C PRO A 140 15.32 11.23 -0.79
N ASN A 141 14.00 11.06 -0.65
CA ASN A 141 13.29 11.09 0.62
C ASN A 141 13.27 9.72 1.31
N ILE A 142 13.27 9.73 2.64
CA ILE A 142 13.12 8.54 3.46
C ILE A 142 11.66 8.10 3.43
N THR A 143 11.40 6.88 2.98
CA THR A 143 10.06 6.30 3.04
C THR A 143 9.70 5.87 4.46
N VAL A 144 8.41 5.76 4.76
CA VAL A 144 7.93 5.19 6.03
C VAL A 144 8.41 3.75 6.22
N LEU A 145 8.61 2.99 5.13
CA LEU A 145 9.17 1.64 5.16
C LEU A 145 10.62 1.65 5.66
N GLU A 146 11.46 2.52 5.08
CA GLU A 146 12.85 2.72 5.47
C GLU A 146 12.97 3.26 6.90
N TYR A 147 12.15 4.25 7.26
CA TYR A 147 12.09 4.78 8.62
C TYR A 147 11.79 3.68 9.64
N ILE A 148 10.78 2.84 9.38
CA ILE A 148 10.38 1.73 10.27
C ILE A 148 11.49 0.67 10.33
N HIS A 149 12.11 0.30 9.21
CA HIS A 149 13.21 -0.67 9.19
C HIS A 149 14.35 -0.29 10.15
N ASN A 150 14.63 1.01 10.24
CA ASN A 150 15.70 1.56 11.08
C ASN A 150 15.32 1.74 12.56
N GLN A 151 14.06 1.47 12.96
CA GLN A 151 13.67 1.51 14.36
C GLN A 151 14.15 0.28 15.14
N PRO A 152 14.45 0.42 16.45
CA PRO A 152 14.77 -0.71 17.30
C PRO A 152 13.72 -1.82 17.22
N GLY A 153 14.16 -3.05 16.96
CA GLY A 153 13.29 -4.22 16.87
C GLY A 153 12.60 -4.44 15.51
N PHE A 154 12.92 -3.66 14.49
CA PHE A 154 12.39 -3.83 13.12
C PHE A 154 13.41 -4.28 12.06
N LYS A 155 14.69 -4.39 12.43
CA LYS A 155 15.73 -4.96 11.57
C LYS A 155 15.30 -6.37 11.09
N GLY A 156 15.27 -6.59 9.78
CA GLY A 156 14.81 -7.85 9.17
C GLY A 156 13.31 -8.15 9.35
N LYS A 157 12.49 -7.15 9.69
CA LYS A 157 11.03 -7.26 9.85
C LYS A 157 10.25 -6.39 8.87
N VAL A 158 10.91 -5.84 7.87
CA VAL A 158 10.31 -5.04 6.80
C VAL A 158 10.67 -5.69 5.46
N ALA A 159 9.70 -5.81 4.56
CA ALA A 159 9.92 -6.26 3.19
C ALA A 159 8.89 -5.63 2.24
N ALA A 160 9.26 -5.51 0.97
CA ALA A 160 8.39 -5.03 -0.10
C ALA A 160 8.43 -6.00 -1.30
N PHE A 161 7.26 -6.28 -1.87
CA PHE A 161 7.10 -7.07 -3.10
C PHE A 161 6.23 -6.29 -4.06
N CYS A 162 6.79 -5.93 -5.21
CA CYS A 162 6.13 -5.02 -6.14
C CYS A 162 6.07 -5.63 -7.54
N SER A 163 5.03 -5.35 -8.31
CA SER A 163 4.90 -5.87 -9.68
C SER A 163 5.70 -5.08 -10.70
N TRP A 164 5.93 -3.78 -10.46
CA TRP A 164 6.69 -2.88 -11.33
C TRP A 164 8.12 -2.64 -10.82
N ASP A 165 9.11 -2.64 -11.72
CA ASP A 165 10.55 -2.56 -11.38
C ASP A 165 11.00 -1.19 -10.84
N VAL A 166 10.25 -0.11 -11.12
CA VAL A 166 10.63 1.22 -10.64
C VAL A 166 10.46 1.36 -9.11
N PHE A 167 9.79 0.41 -8.45
CA PHE A 167 9.71 0.38 -6.99
C PHE A 167 11.06 0.26 -6.29
N ASP A 168 12.09 -0.31 -6.92
CA ASP A 168 13.46 -0.32 -6.36
C ASP A 168 13.96 1.11 -6.12
N TYR A 169 13.59 2.02 -7.01
CA TYR A 169 13.99 3.42 -6.97
C TYR A 169 13.05 4.27 -6.11
N ILE A 170 11.73 4.02 -6.18
CA ILE A 170 10.73 4.71 -5.35
C ILE A 170 10.99 4.47 -3.86
N ILE A 171 11.34 3.22 -3.51
CA ILE A 171 11.68 2.81 -2.14
C ILE A 171 13.13 3.18 -1.81
N ASN A 172 13.99 3.25 -2.84
CA ASN A 172 15.44 3.37 -2.74
C ASN A 172 16.05 2.17 -2.01
N GLU A 173 15.95 0.98 -2.63
CA GLU A 173 16.36 -0.31 -2.07
C GLU A 173 17.80 -0.27 -1.51
N GLU A 174 18.73 0.29 -2.28
CA GLU A 174 20.15 0.39 -1.92
C GLU A 174 20.34 1.07 -0.56
N ARG A 175 19.64 2.19 -0.32
CA ARG A 175 19.72 2.92 0.95
C ARG A 175 18.86 2.27 2.03
N ALA A 176 17.67 1.78 1.67
CA ALA A 176 16.67 1.29 2.60
C ALA A 176 17.14 0.04 3.37
N GLY A 177 17.98 -0.80 2.74
CA GLY A 177 18.68 -1.90 3.42
C GLY A 177 17.77 -3.05 3.89
N PHE A 178 16.56 -3.15 3.32
CA PHE A 178 15.65 -4.27 3.51
C PHE A 178 15.24 -4.87 2.16
N ILE A 179 14.59 -6.03 2.18
CA ILE A 179 14.20 -6.75 0.97
C ILE A 179 13.19 -5.92 0.18
N VAL A 180 13.57 -5.50 -1.02
CA VAL A 180 12.66 -5.10 -2.08
C VAL A 180 12.78 -6.19 -3.15
N ASN A 181 11.65 -6.67 -3.67
CA ASN A 181 11.66 -7.55 -4.82
C ASN A 181 10.62 -7.05 -5.79
N SER A 182 11.06 -6.51 -6.91
CA SER A 182 10.20 -5.81 -7.85
C SER A 182 10.30 -6.39 -9.26
N GLY A 183 9.33 -6.07 -10.11
CA GLY A 183 9.38 -6.43 -11.53
C GLY A 183 9.73 -7.90 -11.80
N MET A 184 10.60 -8.09 -12.79
CA MET A 184 11.07 -9.42 -13.22
C MET A 184 12.22 -9.97 -12.38
N GLU A 185 12.55 -9.37 -11.24
CA GLU A 185 13.66 -9.82 -10.40
C GLU A 185 13.38 -11.20 -9.78
N LYS A 186 14.42 -12.02 -9.74
CA LYS A 186 14.38 -13.26 -8.97
C LYS A 186 14.43 -12.95 -7.49
N PHE A 187 13.63 -13.67 -6.72
CA PHE A 187 13.76 -13.63 -5.27
C PHE A 187 14.76 -14.71 -4.82
N GLU A 188 16.00 -14.30 -4.58
CA GLU A 188 17.12 -15.19 -4.22
C GLU A 188 17.43 -15.08 -2.72
N GLU A 189 16.85 -15.97 -1.91
CA GLU A 189 17.14 -16.05 -0.48
C GLU A 189 18.05 -17.23 -0.16
N ALA A 190 19.07 -17.00 0.68
CA ALA A 190 20.18 -17.91 0.97
C ALA A 190 19.77 -19.34 1.44
N TYR A 191 18.52 -19.54 1.89
CA TYR A 191 18.03 -20.84 2.41
C TYR A 191 16.64 -21.26 1.89
N GLY A 192 16.38 -21.11 0.60
CA GLY A 192 15.69 -22.20 -0.15
C GLY A 192 14.19 -22.43 0.10
N SER A 193 13.33 -21.44 -0.17
CA SER A 193 11.94 -21.78 -0.49
C SER A 193 11.92 -22.49 -1.85
N GLN A 194 11.56 -23.78 -1.86
CA GLN A 194 11.36 -24.54 -3.10
C GLN A 194 10.30 -23.87 -3.99
N LYS A 195 9.33 -23.18 -3.37
CA LYS A 195 8.34 -22.35 -4.05
C LYS A 195 8.99 -21.13 -4.70
N ALA A 196 9.84 -20.37 -4.00
CA ALA A 196 10.57 -19.26 -4.61
C ALA A 196 11.43 -19.71 -5.80
N LYS A 197 12.13 -20.85 -5.69
CA LYS A 197 12.89 -21.43 -6.83
C LYS A 197 12.00 -21.76 -8.03
N LEU A 198 10.82 -22.32 -7.78
CA LEU A 198 9.84 -22.60 -8.83
C LEU A 198 9.33 -21.29 -9.45
N LEU A 199 8.97 -20.30 -8.65
CA LEU A 199 8.50 -18.99 -9.14
C LEU A 199 9.60 -18.27 -9.95
N ASN A 200 10.86 -18.29 -9.48
CA ASN A 200 12.02 -17.72 -10.19
C ASN A 200 12.23 -18.37 -11.56
N LYS A 201 11.80 -19.62 -11.74
CA LYS A 201 11.79 -20.28 -13.04
C LYS A 201 10.58 -19.87 -13.88
N LEU A 202 9.38 -19.94 -13.29
CA LEU A 202 8.12 -19.72 -14.00
C LEU A 202 7.96 -18.28 -14.50
N VAL A 203 8.43 -17.28 -13.75
CA VAL A 203 8.30 -15.86 -14.12
C VAL A 203 8.95 -15.56 -15.48
N PHE A 204 10.02 -16.27 -15.86
CA PHE A 204 10.68 -16.13 -17.17
C PHE A 204 10.18 -17.14 -18.23
N GLN A 205 9.25 -18.02 -17.88
CA GLN A 205 8.65 -18.99 -18.80
C GLN A 205 7.27 -18.58 -19.28
N VAL A 206 6.67 -17.55 -18.66
CA VAL A 206 5.46 -16.91 -19.15
C VAL A 206 5.81 -15.68 -20.01
N PRO A 207 4.93 -15.25 -20.93
CA PRO A 207 5.12 -14.00 -21.63
C PRO A 207 5.26 -12.83 -20.65
N VAL A 208 6.21 -11.93 -20.90
CA VAL A 208 6.33 -10.68 -20.14
C VAL A 208 5.34 -9.69 -20.73
N PRO A 209 4.24 -9.38 -20.02
CA PRO A 209 3.10 -8.71 -20.64
C PRO A 209 3.35 -7.22 -20.91
N TRP A 210 4.10 -6.52 -20.05
CA TRP A 210 4.22 -5.05 -20.08
C TRP A 210 5.65 -4.55 -19.88
N GLY A 211 6.62 -5.22 -20.51
CA GLY A 211 8.03 -4.81 -20.50
C GLY A 211 8.75 -5.09 -19.18
N SER A 212 8.50 -4.29 -18.15
CA SER A 212 9.17 -4.42 -16.83
C SER A 212 8.24 -4.82 -15.68
N VAL A 213 6.94 -4.94 -15.95
CA VAL A 213 5.94 -5.39 -14.98
C VAL A 213 5.77 -6.91 -15.05
N ARG A 214 5.78 -7.57 -13.89
CA ARG A 214 5.37 -8.98 -13.75
C ARG A 214 3.89 -9.08 -13.39
N TYR A 215 3.25 -10.20 -13.72
CA TYR A 215 1.89 -10.47 -13.25
C TYR A 215 1.80 -10.42 -11.71
N ASP A 216 0.72 -9.82 -11.21
CA ASP A 216 0.44 -9.68 -9.78
C ASP A 216 0.36 -11.04 -9.08
N ALA A 217 -0.04 -12.08 -9.82
CA ALA A 217 -0.03 -13.45 -9.33
C ALA A 217 1.37 -13.88 -8.83
N PHE A 218 2.46 -13.50 -9.50
CA PHE A 218 3.82 -13.82 -9.03
C PHE A 218 4.18 -12.97 -7.82
N THR A 219 3.92 -11.66 -7.86
CA THR A 219 4.13 -10.74 -6.73
C THR A 219 3.45 -11.26 -5.46
N TYR A 220 2.17 -11.64 -5.55
CA TYR A 220 1.42 -12.23 -4.45
C TYR A 220 2.06 -13.52 -3.94
N GLN A 221 2.44 -14.44 -4.84
CA GLN A 221 2.99 -15.73 -4.42
C GLN A 221 4.35 -15.61 -3.74
N TYR A 222 5.22 -14.68 -4.18
CA TYR A 222 6.46 -14.34 -3.48
C TYR A 222 6.19 -13.71 -2.11
N ALA A 223 5.34 -12.67 -2.07
CA ALA A 223 5.02 -11.96 -0.83
C ALA A 223 4.40 -12.90 0.22
N PHE A 224 3.48 -13.77 -0.20
CA PHE A 224 2.79 -14.71 0.68
C PHE A 224 3.73 -15.82 1.18
N ASP A 225 4.59 -16.35 0.32
CA ASP A 225 5.63 -17.30 0.74
C ASP A 225 6.60 -16.67 1.75
N TYR A 226 7.02 -15.43 1.52
CA TYR A 226 7.85 -14.67 2.45
C TYR A 226 7.12 -14.43 3.78
N LEU A 227 5.85 -14.00 3.74
CA LEU A 227 5.02 -13.76 4.92
C LEU A 227 4.91 -14.99 5.81
N GLN A 228 4.67 -16.16 5.23
CA GLN A 228 4.55 -17.42 5.98
C GLN A 228 5.85 -17.83 6.68
N ARG A 229 7.00 -17.62 6.03
CA ARG A 229 8.30 -18.04 6.55
C ARG A 229 8.89 -17.05 7.54
N HIS A 230 8.79 -15.75 7.25
CA HIS A 230 9.52 -14.70 7.98
C HIS A 230 8.69 -13.89 8.94
N LYS A 231 7.37 -13.83 8.70
CA LYS A 231 6.41 -13.04 9.50
C LYS A 231 6.93 -11.61 9.72
N PRO A 232 7.17 -10.84 8.63
CA PRO A 232 7.54 -9.43 8.76
C PRO A 232 6.48 -8.68 9.56
N ARG A 233 6.91 -7.61 10.24
CA ARG A 233 6.02 -6.70 10.96
C ARG A 233 5.49 -5.60 10.06
N LEU A 234 6.17 -5.33 8.95
CA LEU A 234 5.68 -4.45 7.89
C LEU A 234 5.94 -5.13 6.54
N LEU A 235 4.88 -5.41 5.79
CA LEU A 235 4.95 -5.96 4.46
C LEU A 235 4.26 -5.00 3.50
N TYR A 236 4.97 -4.54 2.47
CA TYR A 236 4.39 -3.76 1.38
C TYR A 236 4.19 -4.65 0.16
N ILE A 237 3.00 -4.60 -0.44
CA ILE A 237 2.67 -5.31 -1.67
C ILE A 237 2.09 -4.31 -2.67
N ALA A 238 2.80 -4.06 -3.77
CA ALA A 238 2.34 -3.17 -4.82
C ALA A 238 1.95 -3.97 -6.06
N PHE A 239 0.68 -3.90 -6.42
CA PHE A 239 0.10 -4.55 -7.59
C PHE A 239 -0.17 -3.53 -8.69
N ASP A 240 -0.17 -4.01 -9.94
CA ASP A 240 -0.08 -3.15 -11.12
C ASP A 240 -1.08 -3.52 -12.23
N GLU A 241 -1.64 -4.74 -12.20
CA GLU A 241 -2.44 -5.26 -13.33
C GLU A 241 -3.67 -4.41 -13.65
N THR A 242 -4.26 -3.73 -12.67
CA THR A 242 -5.42 -2.87 -12.92
C THR A 242 -5.10 -1.66 -13.81
N ASP A 243 -3.86 -1.16 -13.82
CA ASP A 243 -3.43 -0.11 -14.75
C ASP A 243 -3.15 -0.68 -16.14
N GLU A 244 -2.49 -1.84 -16.19
CA GLU A 244 -2.09 -2.48 -17.43
C GLU A 244 -3.24 -3.06 -18.27
N TYR A 245 -4.43 -3.20 -17.66
CA TYR A 245 -5.68 -3.56 -18.33
C TYR A 245 -6.61 -2.36 -18.57
N ALA A 246 -6.20 -1.12 -18.24
CA ALA A 246 -7.01 0.09 -18.37
C ALA A 246 -6.98 0.73 -19.78
#